data_AF-M3FM21-F1
#
_entry.id   AF-M3FM21-F1
#
_cell.length_a   1.000
_cell.length_b   1.000
_cell.length_c   1.000
_cell.angle_alpha   90.00
_cell.angle_beta   90.00
_cell.angle_gamma   90.00
#
_symmetry.space_group_name_H-M   'P 1'
#
loop_
_entity.id
_entity.type
_entity.pdbx_description
1 polymer ?
#
loop_
_entity_poly.entity_id
_entity_poly.type
_entity_poly.pdbx_seq_one_letter_code
_entity_poly.pdbx_strand_id
1 'polypeptide(L)'
;MNFISIEFLLFFLVFYLIYWNVPGKSRKYLLILGSAFFYSVFGLNFLFHLILVVFANWFLYRYLYEKTWYVKVVVVLNILNLGLFKYFYLLMEFIGFVFSIPVLQEKTSLDAKFSALFHLGGFEVVLPATISYYTFQLISFAVDSKREDFNKNVSPTGFFSFIFSFL
;
A
#
# COMPACT_ATOMS: atom_id res chain seq x y z
N MET A 1 -10.15 12.01 5.85
CA MET A 1 -11.41 11.83 5.08
C MET A 1 -11.77 10.36 5.12
N ASN A 2 -13.04 9.96 5.25
CA ASN A 2 -13.44 8.55 5.16
C ASN A 2 -14.01 8.26 3.75
N PHE A 3 -13.94 7.04 3.24
CA PHE A 3 -14.50 6.70 1.92
C PHE A 3 -16.03 6.91 1.83
N ILE A 4 -16.72 6.86 2.97
CA ILE A 4 -18.18 7.06 3.03
C ILE A 4 -18.53 8.54 3.30
N SER A 5 -17.53 9.39 3.48
CA SER A 5 -17.71 10.79 3.88
C SER A 5 -18.10 11.69 2.70
N ILE A 6 -18.83 12.77 2.99
CA ILE A 6 -19.22 13.77 1.99
C ILE A 6 -18.00 14.48 1.41
N GLU A 7 -16.95 14.66 2.21
CA GLU A 7 -15.68 15.23 1.79
C GLU A 7 -15.03 14.37 0.70
N PHE A 8 -15.07 13.04 0.85
CA PHE A 8 -14.57 12.13 -0.19
C PHE A 8 -15.41 12.22 -1.46
N LEU A 9 -16.73 12.26 -1.36
CA LEU A 9 -17.62 12.40 -2.52
C LEU A 9 -17.32 13.69 -3.31
N LEU A 10 -17.18 14.81 -2.61
CA LEU A 10 -16.85 16.10 -3.23
C LEU A 10 -15.47 16.09 -3.89
N PHE A 11 -14.47 15.55 -3.20
CA PHE A 11 -13.13 15.38 -3.76
C PHE A 11 -13.14 14.50 -5.02
N PHE A 12 -13.81 13.35 -4.96
CA PHE A 12 -13.93 12.43 -6.09
C PHE A 12 -14.66 13.09 -7.27
N LEU A 13 -15.75 13.81 -7.05
CA LEU A 13 -16.47 14.53 -8.11
C LEU A 13 -15.59 15.58 -8.79
N VAL A 14 -14.89 16.40 -8.02
CA VAL A 14 -13.96 17.41 -8.57
C VAL A 14 -12.85 16.72 -9.35
N PHE A 15 -12.25 15.66 -8.78
CA PHE A 15 -11.19 14.89 -9.42
C PHE A 15 -11.67 14.28 -10.75
N TYR A 16 -12.87 13.68 -10.75
CA TYR A 16 -13.48 13.07 -11.92
C TYR A 16 -13.76 14.08 -13.04
N LEU A 17 -14.28 15.26 -12.69
CA LEU A 17 -14.49 16.35 -13.65
C LEU A 17 -13.17 16.81 -14.27
N ILE A 18 -12.11 16.96 -13.47
CA ILE A 18 -10.77 17.30 -13.97
C ILE A 18 -10.25 16.19 -14.90
N TYR A 19 -10.41 14.92 -14.51
CA TYR A 19 -9.93 13.77 -15.26
C TYR A 19 -10.47 13.73 -16.70
N TRP A 20 -11.75 14.03 -16.89
CA TRP A 20 -12.38 14.06 -18.21
C TRP A 20 -11.88 15.19 -19.10
N ASN A 21 -11.48 16.32 -18.51
CA ASN A 21 -10.98 17.49 -19.24
C ASN A 21 -9.48 17.41 -19.56
N VAL A 22 -8.74 16.46 -18.96
CA VAL A 22 -7.29 16.31 -19.18
C VAL A 22 -7.01 15.38 -20.38
N PRO A 23 -6.04 15.73 -21.26
CA PRO A 23 -5.64 14.88 -22.39
C PRO A 23 -5.16 13.50 -21.92
N GLY A 24 -5.46 12.45 -22.70
CA GLY A 24 -5.16 11.06 -22.32
C GLY A 24 -3.72 10.80 -21.88
N LYS A 25 -2.73 11.47 -22.50
CA LYS A 25 -1.31 11.37 -22.13
C LYS A 25 -1.00 11.88 -20.72
N SER A 26 -1.77 12.85 -20.24
CA SER A 26 -1.57 13.51 -18.94
C SER A 26 -2.42 12.90 -17.81
N ARG A 27 -3.47 12.14 -18.15
CA ARG A 27 -4.35 11.46 -17.18
C ARG A 27 -3.58 10.55 -16.20
N LYS A 28 -2.52 9.89 -16.68
CA LYS A 28 -1.65 9.07 -15.83
C LYS A 28 -0.98 9.85 -14.70
N TYR A 29 -0.57 11.09 -14.96
CA TYR A 29 0.04 11.94 -13.94
C TYR A 29 -1.02 12.46 -12.97
N LEU A 30 -2.21 12.79 -13.48
CA LEU A 30 -3.34 13.19 -12.65
C LEU A 30 -3.74 12.06 -11.67
N LEU A 31 -3.81 10.80 -12.14
CA LEU A 31 -4.07 9.65 -11.28
C LEU A 31 -3.02 9.51 -10.19
N ILE A 32 -1.72 9.57 -10.54
CA ILE A 32 -0.65 9.46 -9.55
C ILE A 32 -0.72 10.60 -8.53
N LEU A 33 -0.89 11.85 -8.98
CA LEU A 33 -0.92 13.02 -8.09
C LEU A 33 -2.17 13.07 -7.22
N GLY A 34 -3.35 12.78 -7.78
CA GLY A 34 -4.61 12.73 -7.04
C GLY A 34 -4.58 11.66 -5.96
N SER A 35 -4.06 10.48 -6.31
CA SER A 35 -3.92 9.36 -5.39
C SER A 35 -2.87 9.63 -4.31
N ALA A 36 -1.74 10.25 -4.67
CA ALA A 36 -0.75 10.69 -3.69
C ALA A 36 -1.33 11.74 -2.72
N PHE A 37 -2.10 12.70 -3.23
CA PHE A 37 -2.79 13.71 -2.42
C PHE A 37 -3.83 13.07 -1.48
N PHE A 38 -4.64 12.16 -1.99
CA PHE A 38 -5.61 11.45 -1.15
C PHE A 38 -4.91 10.68 -0.02
N TYR A 39 -3.81 9.99 -0.31
CA TYR A 39 -3.02 9.29 0.72
C TYR A 39 -2.40 10.25 1.74
N SER A 40 -1.90 11.41 1.32
CA SER A 40 -1.30 12.38 2.24
C SER A 40 -2.31 12.96 3.23
N VAL A 41 -3.60 13.01 2.89
CA VAL A 41 -4.68 13.41 3.81
C VAL A 41 -4.85 12.44 4.98
N PHE A 42 -4.53 11.15 4.81
CA PHE A 42 -4.53 10.19 5.93
C PHE A 42 -3.24 10.26 6.74
N GLY A 43 -2.14 10.67 6.12
CA GLY A 43 -0.86 10.87 6.76
C GLY A 43 0.30 10.68 5.80
N LEU A 44 1.33 11.52 5.91
CA LEU A 44 2.53 11.43 5.07
C LEU A 44 3.25 10.09 5.21
N ASN A 45 3.22 9.47 6.40
CA ASN A 45 3.79 8.15 6.65
C ASN A 45 3.19 7.07 5.74
N PHE A 46 1.88 7.13 5.48
CA PHE A 46 1.22 6.16 4.60
C PHE A 46 1.55 6.39 3.13
N LEU A 47 1.71 7.65 2.73
CA LEU A 47 2.19 7.97 1.38
C LEU A 47 3.61 7.44 1.17
N PHE A 48 4.53 7.67 2.12
CA PHE A 48 5.88 7.13 2.04
C PHE A 48 5.90 5.60 2.02
N HIS A 49 5.08 4.96 2.85
CA HIS A 49 4.92 3.50 2.84
C HIS A 49 4.43 2.99 1.48
N LEU A 50 3.36 3.57 0.94
CA LEU A 50 2.82 3.22 -0.38
C LEU A 50 3.90 3.35 -1.45
N ILE A 51 4.59 4.49 -1.49
CA ILE A 51 5.67 4.77 -2.44
C ILE A 51 6.76 3.69 -2.32
N LEU A 52 7.22 3.39 -1.11
CA LEU A 52 8.23 2.34 -0.86
C LEU A 52 7.77 0.97 -1.36
N VAL A 53 6.55 0.55 -1.04
CA VAL A 53 6.01 -0.75 -1.45
C VAL A 53 5.89 -0.82 -2.97
N VAL A 54 5.42 0.24 -3.63
CA VAL A 54 5.31 0.31 -5.09
C VAL A 54 6.68 0.28 -5.74
N PHE A 55 7.66 1.04 -5.24
CA PHE A 55 9.04 1.00 -5.74
C PHE A 55 9.68 -0.38 -5.54
N ALA A 56 9.50 -1.01 -4.38
CA ALA A 56 10.01 -2.34 -4.12
C ALA A 56 9.46 -3.35 -5.13
N ASN A 57 8.15 -3.33 -5.39
CA ASN A 57 7.53 -4.20 -6.38
C ASN A 57 7.96 -3.89 -7.81
N TRP A 58 8.17 -2.62 -8.14
CA TRP A 58 8.75 -2.21 -9.42
C TRP A 58 10.15 -2.81 -9.61
N PHE A 59 10.99 -2.80 -8.57
CA PHE A 59 12.30 -3.43 -8.62
C PHE A 59 12.22 -4.96 -8.72
N LEU A 60 11.31 -5.60 -7.97
CA LEU A 60 11.06 -7.04 -8.10
C LEU A 60 10.68 -7.38 -9.54
N TYR A 61 9.78 -6.62 -10.16
CA TYR A 61 9.45 -6.80 -11.57
C TYR A 61 10.69 -6.59 -12.44
N ARG A 62 11.38 -5.46 -12.33
CA ARG A 62 12.51 -5.12 -13.22
C ARG A 62 13.65 -6.14 -13.18
N TYR A 63 13.96 -6.71 -12.01
CA TYR A 63 15.15 -7.57 -11.83
C TYR A 63 14.84 -9.06 -11.72
N LEU A 64 13.65 -9.42 -11.24
CA LEU A 64 13.31 -10.81 -10.97
C LEU A 64 12.23 -11.35 -11.92
N TYR A 65 11.67 -10.52 -12.81
CA TYR A 65 10.62 -10.93 -13.74
C TYR A 65 10.94 -12.23 -14.50
N GLU A 66 12.17 -12.46 -14.94
CA GLU A 66 12.54 -13.68 -15.67
C GLU A 66 12.57 -14.94 -14.79
N LYS A 67 12.59 -14.79 -13.46
CA LYS A 67 12.62 -15.92 -12.53
C LYS A 67 11.24 -16.57 -12.42
N THR A 68 11.22 -17.89 -12.24
CA THR A 68 9.99 -18.68 -12.05
C THR A 68 9.34 -18.42 -10.69
N TRP A 69 10.13 -18.04 -9.68
CA TRP A 69 9.67 -17.75 -8.32
C TRP A 69 9.24 -16.29 -8.10
N TYR A 70 9.36 -15.41 -9.10
CA TYR A 70 9.01 -13.99 -9.02
C TYR A 70 7.62 -13.75 -8.40
N VAL A 71 6.60 -14.39 -8.96
CA VAL A 71 5.21 -14.21 -8.51
C VAL A 71 5.06 -14.66 -7.06
N LYS A 72 5.71 -15.78 -6.68
CA LYS A 72 5.67 -16.28 -5.30
C LYS A 72 6.24 -15.25 -4.33
N VAL A 73 7.37 -14.63 -4.66
CA VAL A 73 7.99 -13.61 -3.80
C VAL A 73 7.15 -12.35 -3.73
N VAL A 74 6.59 -11.87 -4.85
CA VAL A 74 5.68 -10.72 -4.84
C VAL A 74 4.46 -11.01 -3.96
N VAL A 75 3.83 -12.17 -4.11
CA VAL A 75 2.66 -12.56 -3.30
C VAL A 75 3.04 -12.62 -1.82
N VAL A 76 4.10 -13.33 -1.47
CA VAL A 76 4.54 -13.48 -0.06
C VAL A 76 4.85 -12.13 0.56
N LEU A 77 5.64 -11.28 -0.10
CA LEU A 77 6.01 -9.97 0.45
C LEU A 77 4.80 -9.04 0.61
N ASN A 78 3.89 -9.01 -0.36
CA ASN A 78 2.71 -8.15 -0.29
C ASN A 78 1.67 -8.65 0.72
N ILE A 79 1.48 -9.97 0.85
CA ILE A 79 0.62 -10.57 1.88
C ILE A 79 1.22 -10.39 3.27
N LEU A 80 2.55 -10.54 3.42
CA LEU A 80 3.22 -10.26 4.69
C LEU A 80 3.08 -8.78 5.06
N ASN A 81 3.28 -7.87 4.12
CA ASN A 81 3.05 -6.43 4.36
C ASN A 81 1.60 -6.16 4.80
N LEU A 82 0.61 -6.66 4.06
CA LEU A 82 -0.80 -6.51 4.44
C LEU A 82 -1.10 -7.13 5.81
N GLY A 83 -0.61 -8.35 6.04
CA GLY A 83 -0.86 -9.11 7.25
C GLY A 83 -0.22 -8.48 8.48
N LEU A 84 1.01 -7.98 8.35
CA LEU A 84 1.71 -7.26 9.40
C LEU A 84 0.90 -6.05 9.82
N PHE A 85 0.55 -5.13 8.92
CA PHE A 85 -0.20 -3.92 9.32
C PHE A 85 -1.63 -4.22 9.78
N LYS A 86 -2.32 -5.19 9.15
CA LYS A 86 -3.73 -5.49 9.45
C LYS A 86 -3.93 -6.29 10.73
N TYR A 87 -3.01 -7.19 11.03
CA TYR A 87 -3.14 -8.13 12.15
C TYR A 87 -2.01 -7.96 13.16
N PHE A 88 -1.25 -6.86 13.13
CA PHE A 88 -0.11 -6.63 14.05
C PHE A 88 -0.48 -6.88 15.51
N TYR A 89 -1.48 -6.14 16.00
CA TYR A 89 -1.88 -6.20 17.40
C TYR A 89 -2.44 -7.57 17.78
N LEU A 90 -3.26 -8.17 16.91
CA LEU A 90 -3.79 -9.52 17.11
C LEU A 90 -2.67 -10.57 17.18
N LEU A 91 -1.68 -10.47 16.29
CA LEU A 91 -0.53 -11.38 16.29
C LEU A 91 0.31 -11.22 17.56
N MET A 92 0.56 -9.99 17.99
CA MET A 92 1.32 -9.70 19.21
C MET A 92 0.57 -10.18 20.45
N GLU A 93 -0.75 -10.00 20.49
CA GLU A 93 -1.61 -10.50 21.57
C GLU A 93 -1.57 -12.03 21.64
N PHE A 94 -1.68 -12.72 20.49
CA PHE A 94 -1.58 -14.18 20.44
C PHE A 94 -0.21 -14.69 20.91
N ILE A 95 0.89 -14.06 20.48
CA ILE A 95 2.24 -14.39 20.96
C ILE A 95 2.33 -14.12 22.47
N GLY A 96 1.84 -12.97 22.94
CA GLY A 96 1.79 -12.63 24.35
C GLY A 96 1.02 -13.64 25.18
N PHE A 97 -0.07 -14.18 24.65
CA PHE A 97 -0.85 -15.24 25.28
C PHE A 97 -0.07 -16.56 25.33
N VAL A 98 0.44 -17.04 24.20
CA VAL A 98 1.16 -18.32 24.10
C VAL A 98 2.41 -18.36 24.98
N PHE A 99 3.16 -17.25 25.04
CA PHE A 99 4.40 -17.16 25.81
C PHE A 99 4.22 -16.51 27.19
N SER A 100 2.99 -16.19 27.59
CA SER A 100 2.68 -15.53 28.88
C SER A 100 3.48 -14.24 29.10
N ILE A 101 3.55 -13.39 28.07
CA ILE A 101 4.21 -12.06 28.09
C ILE A 101 3.12 -10.97 28.15
N PRO A 102 2.79 -10.42 29.35
CA PRO A 102 1.66 -9.50 29.51
C PRO A 102 1.77 -8.22 28.67
N VAL A 103 3.00 -7.75 28.48
CA VAL A 103 3.35 -6.57 27.67
C VAL A 103 2.89 -6.67 26.21
N LEU A 104 2.79 -7.89 25.65
CA LEU A 104 2.40 -8.04 24.25
C LEU A 104 0.87 -8.10 24.08
N GLN A 105 0.14 -8.27 25.18
CA GLN A 105 -1.32 -8.43 25.18
C GLN A 105 -2.05 -7.09 25.27
N GLU A 106 -1.41 -6.07 25.84
CA GLU A 106 -2.01 -4.74 25.97
C GLU A 106 -1.43 -3.76 24.94
N LYS A 107 -2.28 -3.26 24.04
CA LYS A 107 -1.92 -2.31 22.97
C LYS A 107 -1.08 -1.13 23.49
N THR A 108 -1.55 -0.48 24.57
CA THR A 108 -0.90 0.69 25.19
C THR A 108 0.53 0.38 25.63
N SER A 109 0.74 -0.80 26.21
CA SER A 109 2.06 -1.23 26.68
C SER A 109 2.99 -1.62 25.54
N LEU A 110 2.43 -2.21 24.47
CA LEU A 110 3.15 -2.54 23.24
C LEU A 110 3.63 -1.28 22.53
N ASP A 111 2.73 -0.32 22.29
CA ASP A 111 3.04 0.96 21.64
C ASP A 111 4.10 1.74 22.42
N ALA A 112 4.01 1.76 23.76
CA ALA A 112 5.01 2.39 24.62
C ALA A 112 6.41 1.74 24.49
N LYS A 113 6.49 0.41 24.40
CA LYS A 113 7.76 -0.29 24.20
C LYS A 113 8.36 -0.05 22.82
N PHE A 114 7.55 -0.06 21.77
CA PHE A 114 8.02 0.25 20.42
C PHE A 114 8.48 1.71 20.33
N SER A 115 7.71 2.64 20.93
CA SER A 115 8.08 4.05 21.02
C SER A 115 9.44 4.25 21.70
N ALA A 116 9.68 3.54 22.81
CA ALA A 116 10.97 3.56 23.52
C ALA A 116 12.11 2.89 22.71
N LEU A 117 11.85 1.75 22.07
CA LEU A 117 12.85 1.00 21.31
C LEU A 117 13.32 1.75 20.06
N PHE A 118 12.41 2.41 19.35
CA PHE A 118 12.70 3.13 18.13
C PHE A 118 12.97 4.62 18.35
N HIS A 119 12.90 5.09 19.61
CA HIS A 119 13.02 6.51 19.97
C HIS A 119 12.02 7.41 19.19
N LEU A 120 10.88 6.84 18.77
CA LEU A 120 9.82 7.53 18.06
C LEU A 120 8.67 7.80 19.04
N GLY A 121 8.50 9.05 19.46
CA GLY A 121 7.34 9.44 20.27
C GLY A 121 6.02 9.20 19.52
N GLY A 122 5.05 8.57 20.17
CA GLY A 122 3.71 8.34 19.60
C GLY A 122 3.65 7.26 18.52
N PHE A 123 4.51 6.23 18.60
CA PHE A 123 4.46 5.10 17.70
C PHE A 123 3.13 4.34 17.87
N GLU A 124 2.29 4.41 16.84
CA GLU A 124 1.12 3.56 16.68
C GLU A 124 1.24 2.86 15.34
N VAL A 125 1.01 1.55 15.30
CA VAL A 125 0.91 0.82 14.04
C VAL A 125 -0.44 1.14 13.43
N VAL A 126 -0.52 2.31 12.79
CA VAL A 126 -1.73 2.73 12.11
C VAL A 126 -1.81 2.02 10.77
N LEU A 127 -2.97 1.44 10.49
CA LEU A 127 -3.25 0.77 9.23
C LEU A 127 -3.20 1.80 8.10
N PRO A 128 -2.31 1.64 7.09
CA PRO A 128 -2.33 2.52 5.94
C PRO A 128 -3.69 2.41 5.24
N ALA A 129 -4.28 3.57 4.94
CA ALA A 129 -5.52 3.60 4.17
C ALA A 129 -5.36 2.75 2.90
N THR A 130 -6.41 2.02 2.52
CA THR A 130 -6.44 1.21 1.28
C THR A 130 -5.29 0.21 1.09
N ILE A 131 -4.61 -0.24 2.15
CA ILE A 131 -3.53 -1.23 2.05
C ILE A 131 -3.93 -2.51 1.29
N SER A 132 -5.13 -3.01 1.53
CA SER A 132 -5.63 -4.18 0.83
C SER A 132 -5.73 -3.94 -0.69
N TYR A 133 -6.16 -2.75 -1.12
CA TYR A 133 -6.35 -2.43 -2.53
C TYR A 133 -5.03 -2.50 -3.29
N TYR A 134 -4.01 -1.72 -2.88
CA TYR A 134 -2.74 -1.72 -3.62
C TYR A 134 -2.00 -3.06 -3.47
N THR A 135 -2.14 -3.76 -2.34
CA THR A 135 -1.59 -5.12 -2.18
C THR A 135 -2.13 -6.06 -3.26
N PHE A 136 -3.45 -6.12 -3.44
CA PHE A 136 -4.04 -7.00 -4.45
C PHE A 136 -3.75 -6.53 -5.87
N GLN A 137 -3.64 -5.22 -6.11
CA GLN A 137 -3.29 -4.72 -7.43
C GLN A 137 -1.84 -5.02 -7.82
N LEU A 138 -0.90 -4.94 -6.86
CA LEU A 138 0.49 -5.36 -7.05
C LEU A 138 0.60 -6.86 -7.33
N ILE A 139 -0.18 -7.67 -6.61
CA ILE A 139 -0.25 -9.12 -6.85
C ILE A 139 -0.85 -9.42 -8.22
N SER A 140 -1.96 -8.76 -8.59
CA SER A 140 -2.58 -8.92 -9.91
C SER A 140 -1.59 -8.60 -11.00
N PHE A 141 -0.88 -7.47 -10.90
CA PHE A 141 0.16 -7.11 -11.87
C PHE A 141 1.21 -8.20 -12.01
N ALA A 142 1.73 -8.75 -10.91
CA ALA A 142 2.73 -9.80 -10.96
C ALA A 142 2.22 -11.09 -11.61
N VAL A 143 1.00 -11.52 -11.28
CA VAL A 143 0.37 -12.70 -11.89
C VAL A 143 0.11 -12.45 -13.38
N ASP A 144 -0.48 -11.31 -13.72
CA ASP A 144 -0.84 -10.95 -15.09
C ASP A 144 0.40 -10.78 -15.96
N SER A 145 1.51 -10.31 -15.40
CA SER A 145 2.79 -10.17 -16.13
C SER A 145 3.35 -11.49 -16.66
N LYS A 146 2.93 -12.63 -16.10
CA LYS A 146 3.35 -13.97 -16.52
C LYS A 146 2.41 -14.61 -17.53
N ARG A 147 1.29 -13.98 -17.88
CA ARG A 147 0.39 -14.45 -18.94
C ARG A 147 1.02 -14.24 -20.32
N GLU A 148 0.69 -15.10 -21.27
CA GLU A 148 1.29 -15.09 -22.62
C GLU A 148 0.97 -13.79 -23.39
N ASP A 149 -0.22 -13.22 -23.19
CA ASP A 149 -0.67 -12.00 -23.87
C ASP A 149 -0.16 -10.69 -23.23
N PHE A 150 0.72 -10.77 -22.23
CA PHE A 150 1.14 -9.60 -21.49
C PHE A 150 2.23 -8.80 -22.22
N ASN A 151 1.99 -7.50 -22.39
CA ASN A 151 3.00 -6.59 -22.92
C ASN A 151 4.10 -6.32 -21.89
N LYS A 152 5.27 -6.93 -22.11
CA LYS A 152 6.45 -6.82 -21.22
C LYS A 152 7.06 -5.41 -21.15
N ASN A 153 6.75 -4.53 -22.12
CA ASN A 153 7.27 -3.16 -22.19
C ASN A 153 6.52 -2.21 -21.24
N VAL A 154 6.51 -2.55 -19.95
CA VAL A 154 5.90 -1.73 -18.91
C VAL A 154 6.82 -0.56 -18.59
N SER A 155 6.30 0.66 -18.72
CA SER A 155 7.02 1.87 -18.26
C SER A 155 6.79 2.09 -16.76
N PRO A 156 7.73 2.73 -16.03
CA PRO A 156 7.52 3.08 -14.63
C PRO A 156 6.23 3.89 -14.44
N THR A 157 6.00 4.91 -15.28
CA THR A 157 4.77 5.72 -15.17
C THR A 157 3.49 4.92 -15.39
N GLY A 158 3.53 3.91 -16.26
CA GLY A 158 2.39 3.01 -16.50
C GLY A 158 2.12 2.12 -15.29
N PHE A 159 3.17 1.54 -14.71
CA PHE A 159 3.06 0.74 -13.49
C PHE A 159 2.52 1.56 -12.31
N PHE A 160 3.11 2.73 -12.04
CA PHE A 160 2.65 3.60 -10.96
C PHE A 160 1.21 4.07 -11.18
N SER A 161 0.86 4.49 -12.40
CA SER A 161 -0.53 4.88 -12.70
C SER A 161 -1.51 3.74 -12.53
N PHE A 162 -1.11 2.49 -12.81
CA PHE A 162 -1.95 1.32 -12.57
C PHE A 162 -2.17 1.10 -11.07
N ILE A 163 -1.12 1.13 -10.24
CA ILE A 163 -1.28 0.92 -8.79
C ILE A 163 -2.03 2.09 -8.13
N PHE A 164 -1.82 3.31 -8.60
CA PHE A 164 -2.47 4.52 -8.09
C PHE A 164 -3.87 4.75 -8.72
N SER A 165 -4.47 3.77 -9.39
CA SER A 165 -5.78 3.89 -10.05
C SER A 165 -6.99 3.75 -9.12
N PHE A 166 -6.81 3.87 -7.80
CA PHE A 166 -7.92 3.71 -6.84
C PHE A 166 -8.90 4.89 -6.83
N LEU A 167 -8.51 6.02 -7.43
CA LEU A 167 -9.32 7.23 -7.65
C LEU A 167 -9.96 7.25 -9.04
#